data_AF-A0AAP8N7U4-F1
#
_entry.id   AF-A0AAP8N7U4-F1
#
_cell.length_a   1.000
_cell.length_b   1.000
_cell.length_c   1.000
_cell.angle_alpha   90.00
_cell.angle_beta   90.00
_cell.angle_gamma   90.00
#
_symmetry.space_group_name_H-M   'P 1'
#
loop_
_entity.id
_entity.type
_entity.pdbx_description
1 polymer ?
#
loop_
_entity_poly.entity_id
_entity_poly.type
_entity_poly.pdbx_seq_one_letter_code
_entity_poly.pdbx_strand_id
1 'polypeptide(L)'
;LNETHSNLQRMRELAVQGANDTNVANDRTAITNEYTELASEVNRISQQTEFNTQKLLDGSQNVTGLTFQIGANTGQSLTLKIGAMDPTTLGVDTTAVKLDTNANATAGIALLDTAITKVSAERSKLGANQN
;
A
#
# COMPACT_ATOMS: atom_id res chain seq x y z
N LEU A 1 -7.07 -3.37 -3.42
CA LEU A 1 -6.08 -3.94 -2.47
C LEU A 1 -5.30 -5.15 -3.02
N ASN A 2 -5.89 -6.03 -3.85
CA ASN A 2 -5.11 -7.09 -4.50
C ASN A 2 -3.99 -6.49 -5.38
N GLU A 3 -4.33 -5.53 -6.24
CA GLU A 3 -3.34 -4.80 -7.06
C GLU A 3 -2.25 -4.11 -6.21
N THR A 4 -2.65 -3.39 -5.15
CA THR A 4 -1.70 -2.78 -4.20
C THR A 4 -0.74 -3.82 -3.61
N HIS A 5 -1.25 -4.98 -3.21
CA HIS A 5 -0.42 -6.06 -2.67
C HIS A 5 0.56 -6.59 -3.73
N SER A 6 0.10 -6.86 -4.95
CA SER A 6 0.95 -7.31 -6.06
C SER A 6 2.05 -6.29 -6.40
N ASN A 7 1.71 -5.01 -6.45
CA ASN A 7 2.69 -3.94 -6.69
C ASN A 7 3.74 -3.87 -5.58
N LEU A 8 3.33 -3.99 -4.30
CA LEU A 8 4.28 -4.01 -3.18
C LEU A 8 5.21 -5.24 -3.22
N GLN A 9 4.70 -6.40 -3.62
CA GLN A 9 5.55 -7.58 -3.82
C GLN A 9 6.57 -7.34 -4.92
N ARG A 10 6.16 -6.72 -6.04
CA ARG A 10 7.09 -6.34 -7.12
C ARG A 10 8.12 -5.31 -6.65
N MET A 11 7.70 -4.29 -5.89
CA MET A 11 8.61 -3.31 -5.27
C MET A 11 9.62 -3.99 -4.34
N ARG A 12 9.20 -5.03 -3.60
CA ARG A 12 10.10 -5.84 -2.77
C ARG A 12 11.11 -6.62 -3.59
N GLU A 13 10.69 -7.21 -4.71
CA GLU A 13 11.62 -7.87 -5.64
C GLU A 13 12.69 -6.88 -6.16
N LEU A 14 12.29 -5.66 -6.50
CA LEU A 14 13.21 -4.60 -6.93
C LEU A 14 14.17 -4.18 -5.80
N ALA A 15 13.69 -4.09 -4.56
CA ALA A 15 14.55 -3.81 -3.41
C ALA A 15 15.58 -4.93 -3.18
N VAL A 16 15.17 -6.20 -3.31
CA VAL A 16 16.09 -7.36 -3.26
C VAL A 16 17.10 -7.30 -4.40
N GLN A 17 16.66 -6.98 -5.62
CA GLN A 17 17.56 -6.81 -6.76
C GLN A 17 18.57 -5.69 -6.49
N GLY A 18 18.12 -4.52 -6.02
CA GLY A 18 18.97 -3.38 -5.67
C GLY A 18 19.91 -3.66 -4.49
N ALA A 19 19.59 -4.61 -3.61
CA ALA A 19 20.46 -5.03 -2.53
C ALA A 19 21.63 -5.91 -2.99
N ASN A 20 21.70 -6.32 -4.27
CA ASN A 20 22.86 -7.06 -4.76
C ASN A 20 24.07 -6.14 -5.04
N ASP A 21 25.26 -6.54 -4.58
CA ASP A 21 26.51 -5.77 -4.73
C ASP A 21 27.09 -5.79 -6.15
N THR A 22 26.60 -6.68 -7.02
CA THR A 22 27.03 -6.77 -8.42
C THR A 22 26.45 -5.69 -9.32
N ASN A 23 25.44 -4.95 -8.85
CA ASN A 23 24.79 -3.91 -9.65
C ASN A 23 25.68 -2.69 -9.79
N VAL A 24 25.79 -2.19 -11.03
CA VAL A 24 26.40 -0.89 -11.27
C VAL A 24 25.38 0.24 -11.09
N ALA A 25 25.86 1.50 -11.07
CA ALA A 25 24.99 2.66 -10.83
C ALA A 25 23.81 2.77 -11.81
N ASN A 26 24.02 2.39 -13.07
CA ASN A 26 22.97 2.38 -14.09
C ASN A 26 21.85 1.36 -13.76
N ASP A 27 22.20 0.17 -13.27
CA ASP A 27 21.23 -0.86 -12.90
C ASP A 27 20.36 -0.38 -11.73
N ARG A 28 21.00 0.21 -10.71
CA ARG A 28 20.30 0.79 -9.55
C ARG A 28 19.39 1.95 -9.94
N THR A 29 19.77 2.71 -10.97
CA THR A 29 18.94 3.79 -11.51
C THR A 29 17.70 3.23 -12.22
N ALA A 30 17.86 2.20 -13.05
CA ALA A 30 16.73 1.54 -13.71
C ALA A 30 15.76 0.92 -12.69
N ILE A 31 16.29 0.24 -11.67
CA ILE A 31 15.52 -0.32 -10.55
C ILE A 31 14.76 0.78 -9.80
N THR A 32 15.41 1.91 -9.51
CA THR A 32 14.79 3.05 -8.81
C THR A 32 13.68 3.70 -9.65
N ASN A 33 13.86 3.77 -10.97
CA ASN A 33 12.82 4.27 -11.87
C ASN A 33 11.60 3.35 -11.88
N GLU A 34 11.79 2.03 -12.01
CA GLU A 34 10.67 1.07 -11.93
C GLU A 34 9.96 1.15 -10.57
N TYR A 35 10.72 1.27 -9.47
CA TYR A 35 10.16 1.46 -8.13
C TYR A 35 9.30 2.72 -8.04
N THR A 36 9.73 3.83 -8.65
CA THR A 36 9.02 5.11 -8.63
C THR A 36 7.69 5.03 -9.40
N GLU A 37 7.66 4.32 -10.52
CA GLU A 37 6.43 4.06 -11.27
C GLU A 37 5.46 3.20 -10.47
N LEU A 38 5.95 2.14 -9.80
CA LEU A 38 5.12 1.29 -8.94
C LEU A 38 4.56 2.05 -7.73
N ALA A 39 5.38 2.89 -7.08
CA ALA A 39 4.92 3.76 -6.00
C ALA A 39 3.84 4.75 -6.48
N SER A 40 4.02 5.30 -7.68
CA SER A 40 3.03 6.19 -8.32
C SER A 40 1.72 5.45 -8.62
N GLU A 41 1.80 4.19 -9.06
CA GLU A 41 0.63 3.36 -9.32
C GLU A 41 -0.11 2.98 -8.01
N VAL A 42 0.62 2.66 -6.94
CA VAL A 42 0.02 2.46 -5.61
C VAL A 42 -0.71 3.72 -5.14
N ASN A 43 -0.10 4.89 -5.32
CA ASN A 43 -0.74 6.17 -5.01
C ASN A 43 -1.99 6.40 -5.88
N ARG A 44 -1.91 6.12 -7.18
CA ARG A 44 -3.05 6.25 -8.10
C ARG A 44 -4.21 5.36 -7.65
N ILE A 45 -3.96 4.10 -7.30
CA ILE A 45 -4.97 3.17 -6.79
C ILE A 45 -5.60 3.73 -5.51
N SER A 46 -4.78 4.23 -4.57
CA SER A 46 -5.27 4.81 -3.32
C SER A 46 -6.22 5.99 -3.57
N GLN A 47 -5.81 6.92 -4.42
CA GLN A 47 -6.54 8.17 -4.68
C GLN A 47 -7.75 8.01 -5.62
N GLN A 48 -7.72 7.02 -6.51
CA GLN A 48 -8.77 6.82 -7.52
C GLN A 48 -9.80 5.76 -7.15
N THR A 49 -9.54 4.91 -6.16
CA THR A 49 -10.52 3.91 -5.72
C THR A 49 -11.68 4.60 -5.01
N GLU A 50 -12.86 4.53 -5.63
CA GLU A 50 -14.09 5.11 -5.11
C GLU A 50 -15.29 4.19 -5.28
N PHE A 51 -16.27 4.34 -4.41
CA PHE A 51 -17.57 3.71 -4.52
C PHE A 51 -18.65 4.74 -4.19
N ASN A 52 -19.62 4.89 -5.10
CA ASN A 52 -20.67 5.89 -4.97
C ASN A 52 -20.09 7.28 -4.61
N THR A 53 -19.13 7.73 -5.43
CA THR A 53 -18.39 9.01 -5.32
C THR A 53 -17.60 9.24 -4.02
N GLN A 54 -17.52 8.25 -3.13
CA GLN A 54 -16.72 8.31 -1.91
C GLN A 54 -15.39 7.60 -2.12
N LYS A 55 -14.29 8.29 -1.80
CA LYS A 55 -12.95 7.69 -1.77
C LYS A 55 -12.88 6.66 -0.66
N LEU A 56 -12.22 5.53 -0.93
CA LEU A 56 -12.18 4.41 0.00
C LEU A 56 -10.82 4.23 0.67
N LEU A 57 -9.73 4.53 -0.04
CA LEU A 57 -8.37 4.13 0.33
C LEU A 57 -7.43 5.32 0.64
N ASP A 58 -7.90 6.55 0.49
CA ASP A 58 -7.13 7.78 0.73
C ASP A 58 -7.04 8.17 2.23
N GLY A 59 -7.65 7.36 3.12
CA GLY A 59 -7.69 7.59 4.56
C GLY A 59 -8.89 8.40 5.06
N SER A 60 -9.71 8.98 4.18
CA SER A 60 -10.94 9.71 4.57
C SER A 60 -11.88 8.84 5.41
N GLN A 61 -12.00 7.57 5.04
CA GLN A 61 -12.88 6.59 5.70
C GLN A 61 -12.30 6.00 7.00
N ASN A 62 -11.06 6.35 7.38
CA ASN A 62 -10.49 5.95 8.66
C ASN A 62 -11.04 6.81 9.81
N VAL A 63 -11.30 8.09 9.53
CA VAL A 63 -11.83 9.05 10.50
C VAL A 63 -13.33 8.87 10.65
N THR A 64 -14.07 9.04 9.57
CA THR A 64 -15.54 9.03 9.55
C THR A 64 -16.11 7.62 9.62
N GLY A 65 -15.49 6.67 8.90
CA GLY A 65 -16.07 5.35 8.67
C GLY A 65 -17.28 5.37 7.73
N LEU A 66 -17.59 4.22 7.15
CA LEU A 66 -18.79 3.95 6.38
C LEU A 66 -19.78 3.21 7.27
N THR A 67 -20.97 3.78 7.48
CA THR A 67 -22.00 3.16 8.31
C THR A 67 -23.07 2.54 7.43
N PHE A 68 -23.33 1.26 7.63
CA PHE A 68 -24.33 0.47 6.92
C PHE A 68 -25.46 0.09 7.88
N GLN A 69 -26.70 0.35 7.50
CA GLN A 69 -27.86 -0.17 8.22
C GLN A 69 -28.08 -1.63 7.80
N ILE A 70 -27.90 -2.55 8.75
CA ILE A 70 -27.93 -4.00 8.48
C ILE A 70 -29.16 -4.70 9.06
N GLY A 71 -30.02 -3.97 9.78
CA GLY A 71 -31.26 -4.51 10.35
C GLY A 71 -32.46 -3.61 10.14
N ALA A 72 -33.65 -4.14 10.45
CA ALA A 72 -34.92 -3.44 10.25
C ALA A 72 -35.20 -2.33 11.28
N ASN A 73 -34.54 -2.37 12.44
CA ASN A 73 -34.79 -1.47 13.55
C ASN A 73 -33.68 -0.41 13.73
N THR A 74 -34.02 0.69 14.38
CA THR A 74 -33.06 1.75 14.73
C THR A 74 -31.91 1.21 15.58
N GLY A 75 -30.68 1.63 15.26
CA GLY A 75 -29.46 1.20 15.96
C GLY A 75 -28.84 -0.10 15.45
N GLN A 76 -29.46 -0.79 14.49
CA GLN A 76 -28.89 -1.98 13.85
C GLN A 76 -27.96 -1.61 12.69
N SER A 77 -26.80 -1.02 13.02
CA SER A 77 -25.80 -0.58 12.05
C SER A 77 -24.42 -1.20 12.26
N LEU A 78 -23.65 -1.25 11.18
CA LEU A 78 -22.26 -1.66 11.14
C LEU A 78 -21.42 -0.49 10.61
N THR A 79 -20.42 -0.05 11.37
CA THR A 79 -19.47 0.97 10.91
C THR A 79 -18.16 0.31 10.50
N LEU A 80 -17.81 0.45 9.22
CA LEU A 80 -16.56 -0.02 8.64
C LEU A 80 -15.59 1.16 8.50
N LYS A 81 -14.40 1.04 9.07
CA LYS A 81 -13.31 1.99 8.84
C LYS A 81 -12.30 1.39 7.89
N ILE A 82 -11.78 2.18 6.95
CA ILE A 82 -10.76 1.74 6.01
C ILE A 82 -9.54 2.64 6.17
N GLY A 83 -8.39 2.03 6.45
CA GLY A 83 -7.12 2.75 6.56
C GLY A 83 -6.64 3.31 5.23
N ALA A 84 -5.79 4.34 5.28
CA ALA A 84 -5.11 4.85 4.11
C ALA A 84 -4.13 3.81 3.53
N MET A 85 -4.05 3.71 2.20
CA MET A 85 -3.23 2.73 1.49
C MET A 85 -2.33 3.38 0.43
N ASP A 86 -2.01 4.66 0.63
CA ASP A 86 -1.04 5.40 -0.18
C ASP A 86 0.42 5.08 0.24
N PRO A 87 1.42 5.34 -0.63
CA PRO A 87 2.81 5.04 -0.32
C PRO A 87 3.35 5.72 0.94
N THR A 88 2.90 6.93 1.25
CA THR A 88 3.36 7.70 2.40
C THR A 88 2.89 7.06 3.71
N THR A 89 1.61 6.69 3.80
CA THR A 89 1.06 6.03 5.01
C THR A 89 1.54 4.58 5.17
N LEU A 90 1.81 3.91 4.05
CA LEU A 90 2.43 2.60 4.04
C LEU A 90 3.93 2.64 4.40
N GLY A 91 4.60 3.79 4.26
CA GLY A 91 6.02 3.99 4.55
C GLY A 91 6.95 3.51 3.43
N VAL A 92 6.46 3.54 2.19
CA VAL A 92 7.12 3.01 0.99
C VAL A 92 7.23 4.06 -0.13
N ASP A 93 7.04 5.34 0.20
CA ASP A 93 7.32 6.41 -0.75
C ASP A 93 8.82 6.45 -1.12
N THR A 94 9.14 7.20 -2.17
CA THR A 94 10.51 7.33 -2.70
C THR A 94 11.46 8.10 -1.77
N THR A 95 10.94 8.71 -0.70
CA THR A 95 11.75 9.38 0.33
C THR A 95 12.15 8.42 1.45
N ALA A 96 11.26 7.47 1.78
CA ALA A 96 11.45 6.44 2.79
C ALA A 96 12.27 5.25 2.26
N VAL A 97 12.04 4.85 1.00
CA VAL A 97 12.74 3.73 0.37
C VAL A 97 13.62 4.25 -0.76
N LYS A 98 14.94 4.07 -0.61
CA LYS A 98 15.94 4.37 -1.63
C LYS A 98 16.65 3.10 -2.05
N LEU A 99 16.89 2.93 -3.35
CA LEU A 99 17.53 1.74 -3.93
C LEU A 99 18.92 2.05 -4.53
N ASP A 100 19.49 3.21 -4.17
CA ASP A 100 20.76 3.74 -4.64
C ASP A 100 21.99 3.04 -4.04
N THR A 101 21.87 2.43 -2.88
CA THR A 101 22.94 1.67 -2.21
C THR A 101 22.44 0.33 -1.67
N ASN A 102 23.35 -0.63 -1.45
CA ASN A 102 23.02 -1.92 -0.85
C ASN A 102 22.32 -1.74 0.50
N ALA A 103 22.88 -0.90 1.37
CA ALA A 103 22.35 -0.65 2.70
C ALA A 103 20.93 -0.07 2.66
N ASN A 104 20.69 0.92 1.78
CA ASN A 104 19.37 1.52 1.64
C ASN A 104 18.35 0.54 1.05
N ALA A 105 18.74 -0.25 0.04
CA ALA A 105 17.88 -1.26 -0.55
C ALA A 105 17.50 -2.35 0.47
N THR A 106 18.46 -2.78 1.30
CA THR A 106 18.22 -3.74 2.40
C THR A 106 17.24 -3.18 3.43
N ALA A 107 17.38 -1.91 3.83
CA ALA A 107 16.42 -1.26 4.71
C ALA A 107 15.01 -1.15 4.07
N GLY A 108 14.97 -0.89 2.75
CA GLY A 108 13.74 -0.84 1.96
C GLY A 108 12.94 -2.15 1.99
N ILE A 109 13.61 -3.31 1.99
CA ILE A 109 12.94 -4.62 2.07
C ILE A 109 12.08 -4.72 3.34
N ALA A 110 12.61 -4.29 4.50
CA ALA A 110 11.89 -4.36 5.76
C ALA A 110 10.66 -3.42 5.80
N LEU A 111 10.77 -2.24 5.20
CA LEU A 111 9.66 -1.31 5.05
C LEU A 111 8.57 -1.89 4.13
N LEU A 112 8.97 -2.52 3.03
CA LEU A 112 8.05 -3.19 2.11
C LEU A 112 7.34 -4.38 2.75
N ASP A 113 8.05 -5.21 3.53
CA ASP A 113 7.44 -6.31 4.29
C ASP A 113 6.38 -5.81 5.29
N THR A 114 6.68 -4.68 5.96
CA THR A 114 5.73 -4.01 6.85
C THR A 114 4.50 -3.52 6.09
N ALA A 115 4.68 -2.88 4.93
CA ALA A 115 3.58 -2.40 4.09
C ALA A 115 2.71 -3.55 3.55
N ILE A 116 3.33 -4.64 3.06
CA ILE A 116 2.64 -5.85 2.61
C ILE A 116 1.77 -6.43 3.74
N THR A 117 2.31 -6.48 4.95
CA THR A 117 1.58 -6.96 6.14
C THR A 117 0.39 -6.06 6.47
N LYS A 118 0.57 -4.73 6.44
CA LYS A 118 -0.53 -3.76 6.64
C LYS A 118 -1.66 -3.93 5.62
N VAL A 119 -1.33 -4.01 4.33
CA VAL A 119 -2.33 -4.22 3.26
C VAL A 119 -3.05 -5.55 3.43
N SER A 120 -2.33 -6.60 3.82
CA SER A 120 -2.92 -7.92 4.06
C SER A 120 -3.86 -7.92 5.27
N ALA A 121 -3.49 -7.23 6.35
CA ALA A 121 -4.33 -7.05 7.52
C ALA A 121 -5.62 -6.29 7.18
N GLU A 122 -5.55 -5.22 6.39
CA GLU A 122 -6.76 -4.50 5.98
C GLU A 122 -7.66 -5.38 5.10
N ARG A 123 -7.10 -6.16 4.17
CA ARG A 123 -7.87 -7.14 3.37
C ARG A 123 -8.58 -8.16 4.26
N SER A 124 -7.89 -8.69 5.26
CA SER A 124 -8.47 -9.65 6.21
C SER A 124 -9.63 -9.03 7.00
N LYS A 125 -9.46 -7.79 7.47
CA LYS A 125 -10.49 -7.04 8.19
C LYS A 125 -11.71 -6.78 7.32
N LEU A 126 -11.51 -6.37 6.06
CA LEU A 126 -12.62 -6.16 5.13
C LEU A 126 -13.36 -7.46 4.81
N GLY A 127 -12.63 -8.56 4.60
CA GLY A 127 -13.23 -9.88 4.38
C GLY A 127 -14.03 -10.38 5.58
N ALA A 128 -13.56 -10.12 6.82
CA ALA A 128 -14.30 -10.46 8.02
C ALA A 128 -15.62 -9.68 8.17
N ASN A 129 -15.72 -8.47 7.62
CA ASN A 129 -16.97 -7.69 7.61
C ASN A 129 -17.90 -8.05 6.42
N GLN A 130 -17.41 -8.84 5.47
CA GLN A 130 -18.18 -9.31 4.31
C GLN A 130 -18.93 -10.61 4.58
N ASN A 131 -18.35 -11.50 5.39
CA ASN A 131 -18.92 -12.82 5.74
C ASN A 131 -20.00 -12.72 6.82
#